data_AF-A0A1Q7L2P2-F1
#
_entry.id   AF-A0A1Q7L2P2-F1
#
_cell.length_a   1.000
_cell.length_b   1.000
_cell.length_c   1.000
_cell.angle_alpha   90.00
_cell.angle_beta   90.00
_cell.angle_gamma   90.00
#
_symmetry.space_group_name_H-M   'P 1'
#
loop_
_entity.id
_entity.type
_entity.pdbx_description
1 polymer ?
#
loop_
_entity_poly.entity_id
_entity_poly.type
_entity_poly.pdbx_seq_one_letter_code
_entity_poly.pdbx_strand_id
1 'polypeptide(L)'
;MRNGGKRICASILALLYGTWCALAVQAYSFNLIVPDVRQPAAISSGSACPVRAHQLTTAGSIAAQWSTALSTGPVTVLTQNQTTGGRLTEIEQTITQSLGVWTGVTGTLLLPGILAPLARTATQNACGADGLNSICFDQADMAFTPGVLAFTRVITADVTGIQVGSSAISTELGQILDADIYFNPSDSNTTFATPQALPSFPKAYDLESVLTHELGHFLGFSHSAVWSAMMFPFAPAPGTISGTRPTTQQPDAPLGDDDRTGLRVLYPDPADTLHQGSISGRITPANSLALPTFPPGVTGVFGSHAVAVDNSTGAAIGATMGGWSCTAPGPAQFDGTYQIAGLAVGSDYTIYAEALNGAANPSQFNNAMMSLCRNTMTDPGWPPVQACVVPAVDISFTTRTRPGP
;
A
#
# COMPACT_ATOMS: atom_id res chain seq x y z
N MET A 1 67.27 20.43 37.41
CA MET A 1 67.01 20.85 38.82
C MET A 1 65.52 21.11 39.01
N ARG A 2 65.04 21.03 40.26
CA ARG A 2 63.69 21.30 40.83
C ARG A 2 62.62 21.93 39.88
N ASN A 3 61.40 21.40 39.72
CA ASN A 3 60.36 20.90 40.67
C ASN A 3 59.47 22.02 41.28
N GLY A 4 58.14 21.82 41.24
CA GLY A 4 57.09 22.68 41.82
C GLY A 4 56.16 23.35 40.78
N GLY A 5 54.83 23.21 40.82
CA GLY A 5 53.99 22.44 41.75
C GLY A 5 52.53 22.33 41.28
N LYS A 6 51.77 21.38 41.84
CA LYS A 6 50.35 21.12 41.51
C LYS A 6 49.42 22.21 42.07
N ARG A 7 48.36 22.57 41.33
CA ARG A 7 47.01 22.79 41.91
C ARG A 7 45.92 22.26 40.99
N ILE A 8 44.82 21.86 41.61
CA ILE A 8 43.69 21.13 41.04
C ILE A 8 42.58 22.12 40.71
N CYS A 9 41.96 21.99 39.54
CA CYS A 9 40.57 22.38 39.31
C CYS A 9 39.90 21.30 38.46
N ALA A 10 38.94 20.59 39.07
CA ALA A 10 38.05 19.72 38.32
C ALA A 10 36.89 20.56 37.77
N SER A 11 36.57 20.37 36.49
CA SER A 11 35.29 20.83 35.92
C SER A 11 34.87 19.83 34.87
N ILE A 12 33.77 19.15 35.15
CA ILE A 12 33.08 18.23 34.24
C ILE A 12 32.39 19.07 33.17
N LEU A 13 32.58 18.73 31.89
CA LEU A 13 31.51 18.84 30.91
C LEU A 13 31.78 17.91 29.71
N ALA A 14 31.16 16.73 29.75
CA ALA A 14 31.02 15.91 28.56
C ALA A 14 29.86 16.48 27.73
N LEU A 15 30.13 16.87 26.49
CA LEU A 15 29.12 17.31 25.53
C LEU A 15 29.31 16.58 24.20
N LEU A 16 29.03 15.27 24.24
CA LEU A 16 28.64 14.51 23.06
C LEU A 16 27.19 14.88 22.71
N TYR A 17 26.99 15.92 21.90
CA TYR A 17 25.74 16.02 21.13
C TYR A 17 25.93 15.27 19.81
N GLY A 18 25.58 13.98 19.84
CA GLY A 18 25.31 13.24 18.63
C GLY A 18 24.07 13.83 17.96
N THR A 19 24.25 14.45 16.81
CA THR A 19 23.13 14.80 15.92
C THR A 19 22.56 13.51 15.35
N TRP A 20 21.63 12.89 16.06
CA TRP A 20 20.75 11.89 15.48
C TRP A 20 19.86 12.59 14.46
N CYS A 21 20.20 12.46 13.18
CA CYS A 21 19.18 12.54 12.14
C CYS A 21 18.22 11.39 12.42
N ALA A 22 17.06 11.69 13.01
CA ALA A 22 15.93 10.78 12.95
C ALA A 22 15.62 10.57 11.47
N LEU A 23 15.80 9.34 10.98
CA LEU A 23 15.30 8.95 9.67
C LEU A 23 13.78 9.10 9.75
N ALA A 24 13.18 9.86 8.84
CA ALA A 24 11.72 9.94 8.73
C ALA A 24 11.21 8.62 8.12
N VAL A 25 10.22 8.01 8.77
CA VAL A 25 9.72 6.68 8.45
C VAL A 25 8.22 6.83 8.24
N GLN A 26 7.78 6.96 6.98
CA GLN A 26 6.41 7.35 6.60
C GLN A 26 5.45 6.12 6.63
N ALA A 27 4.20 6.03 6.04
CA ALA A 27 3.30 4.84 6.16
C ALA A 27 1.96 4.76 5.31
N TYR A 28 0.99 3.86 5.65
CA TYR A 28 0.03 3.12 4.77
C TYR A 28 -1.10 3.91 4.07
N SER A 29 -1.63 3.35 2.97
CA SER A 29 -2.87 3.81 2.32
C SER A 29 -3.63 2.70 1.57
N PHE A 30 -4.87 2.97 1.16
CA PHE A 30 -5.76 2.00 0.51
C PHE A 30 -6.30 2.50 -0.83
N ASN A 31 -6.59 1.57 -1.73
CA ASN A 31 -7.47 1.82 -2.87
C ASN A 31 -8.89 2.08 -2.35
N LEU A 32 -9.52 3.12 -2.85
CA LEU A 32 -10.86 3.55 -2.42
C LEU A 32 -11.79 3.62 -3.64
N ILE A 33 -13.09 3.50 -3.40
CA ILE A 33 -14.13 3.71 -4.41
C ILE A 33 -15.34 4.39 -3.78
N VAL A 34 -15.93 5.37 -4.47
CA VAL A 34 -17.22 5.96 -4.08
C VAL A 34 -18.36 5.07 -4.61
N PRO A 35 -19.28 4.57 -3.75
CA PRO A 35 -20.44 3.78 -4.19
C PRO A 35 -21.40 4.57 -5.08
N ASP A 36 -22.01 3.94 -6.10
CA ASP A 36 -22.89 4.67 -7.04
C ASP A 36 -24.26 5.04 -6.42
N VAL A 37 -24.34 6.25 -5.88
CA VAL A 37 -25.56 6.83 -5.27
C VAL A 37 -26.71 7.06 -6.24
N ARG A 38 -26.53 6.87 -7.56
CA ARG A 38 -27.66 6.83 -8.52
C ARG A 38 -28.44 5.52 -8.40
N GLN A 39 -27.82 4.46 -7.90
CA GLN A 39 -28.46 3.17 -7.68
C GLN A 39 -29.21 3.12 -6.34
N PRO A 40 -30.24 2.24 -6.21
CA PRO A 40 -31.01 2.10 -4.97
C PRO A 40 -30.11 1.84 -3.75
N ALA A 41 -30.43 2.47 -2.61
CA ALA A 41 -29.62 2.36 -1.39
C ALA A 41 -29.43 0.93 -0.87
N ALA A 42 -30.30 -0.01 -1.27
CA ALA A 42 -30.15 -1.44 -0.97
C ALA A 42 -28.91 -2.09 -1.62
N ILE A 43 -28.37 -1.51 -2.70
CA ILE A 43 -27.18 -2.01 -3.40
C ILE A 43 -26.00 -1.02 -3.43
N SER A 44 -26.24 0.27 -3.17
CA SER A 44 -25.21 1.33 -3.13
C SER A 44 -24.90 1.87 -1.73
N SER A 45 -25.59 1.39 -0.69
CA SER A 45 -25.75 2.01 0.63
C SER A 45 -26.42 3.41 0.65
N GLY A 46 -26.61 4.05 -0.51
CA GLY A 46 -27.12 5.43 -0.60
C GLY A 46 -26.12 6.48 -0.09
N SER A 47 -24.82 6.14 0.00
CA SER A 47 -23.77 7.00 0.54
C SER A 47 -22.66 7.22 -0.47
N ALA A 48 -22.28 8.48 -0.69
CA ALA A 48 -21.12 8.89 -1.48
C ALA A 48 -19.84 9.00 -0.63
N CYS A 49 -19.78 8.28 0.50
CA CYS A 49 -18.53 8.11 1.23
C CYS A 49 -17.66 7.02 0.58
N PRO A 50 -16.36 7.29 0.33
CA PRO A 50 -15.44 6.28 -0.17
C PRO A 50 -15.36 5.05 0.75
N VAL A 51 -15.42 3.86 0.15
CA VAL A 51 -15.19 2.57 0.82
C VAL A 51 -13.87 1.97 0.34
N ARG A 52 -13.25 1.10 1.16
CA ARG A 52 -11.98 0.44 0.83
C ARG A 52 -12.19 -0.71 -0.14
N ALA A 53 -11.36 -0.75 -1.18
CA ALA A 53 -11.26 -1.92 -2.05
C ALA A 53 -10.67 -3.09 -1.25
N HIS A 54 -11.27 -4.27 -1.31
CA HIS A 54 -10.82 -5.46 -0.59
C HIS A 54 -11.23 -6.74 -1.31
N GLN A 55 -10.49 -7.81 -1.11
CA GLN A 55 -10.86 -9.16 -1.51
C GLN A 55 -11.86 -9.77 -0.51
N LEU A 56 -12.60 -10.81 -0.90
CA LEU A 56 -13.44 -11.54 0.06
C LEU A 56 -12.57 -12.38 1.03
N THR A 57 -13.03 -12.52 2.28
CA THR A 57 -12.35 -13.33 3.32
C THR A 57 -13.00 -14.69 3.54
N THR A 58 -13.71 -15.23 2.55
CA THR A 58 -14.29 -16.58 2.66
C THR A 58 -13.32 -17.64 2.13
N ALA A 59 -13.37 -18.85 2.67
CA ALA A 59 -12.40 -19.91 2.32
C ALA A 59 -12.43 -20.22 0.81
N GLY A 60 -11.25 -20.17 0.17
CA GLY A 60 -11.09 -20.33 -1.28
C GLY A 60 -11.69 -19.22 -2.16
N SER A 61 -12.12 -18.08 -1.61
CA SER A 61 -12.71 -16.99 -2.41
C SER A 61 -11.70 -16.15 -3.20
N ILE A 62 -10.42 -16.17 -2.80
CA ILE A 62 -9.35 -15.53 -3.55
C ILE A 62 -8.74 -16.58 -4.51
N ALA A 63 -9.30 -16.65 -5.72
CA ALA A 63 -8.71 -17.42 -6.81
C ALA A 63 -7.68 -16.58 -7.56
N ALA A 64 -6.54 -17.18 -7.90
CA ALA A 64 -5.49 -16.56 -8.71
C ALA A 64 -4.89 -17.57 -9.70
N GLN A 65 -4.46 -17.07 -10.85
CA GLN A 65 -3.71 -17.82 -11.86
C GLN A 65 -2.45 -17.07 -12.28
N TRP A 66 -1.51 -17.75 -12.93
CA TRP A 66 -0.35 -17.11 -13.53
C TRP A 66 -0.04 -17.61 -14.94
N SER A 67 0.42 -16.69 -15.79
CA SER A 67 0.78 -16.94 -17.18
C SER A 67 2.11 -17.68 -17.25
N THR A 68 2.05 -18.93 -17.72
CA THR A 68 3.24 -19.73 -18.07
C THR A 68 3.83 -19.34 -19.43
N ALA A 69 3.18 -18.43 -20.17
CA ALA A 69 3.78 -17.77 -21.31
C ALA A 69 4.82 -16.76 -20.79
N LEU A 70 6.09 -17.13 -20.87
CA LEU A 70 7.21 -16.25 -20.58
C LEU A 70 7.78 -15.70 -21.89
N SER A 71 8.19 -14.43 -21.92
CA SER A 71 8.83 -13.86 -23.11
C SER A 71 10.04 -14.69 -23.55
N THR A 72 10.11 -15.00 -24.84
CA THR A 72 11.18 -15.78 -25.46
C THR A 72 12.44 -14.95 -25.78
N GLY A 73 12.42 -13.64 -25.50
CA GLY A 73 13.61 -12.80 -25.58
C GLY A 73 13.39 -11.35 -25.11
N PRO A 74 14.36 -10.75 -24.38
CA PRO A 74 15.17 -11.43 -23.38
C PRO A 74 14.28 -12.13 -22.35
N VAL A 75 14.83 -13.08 -21.59
CA VAL A 75 14.06 -13.78 -20.55
C VAL A 75 13.69 -12.81 -19.44
N THR A 76 12.39 -12.51 -19.30
CA THR A 76 11.86 -11.59 -18.28
C THR A 76 12.02 -12.15 -16.87
N VAL A 77 11.89 -13.46 -16.69
CA VAL A 77 12.03 -14.14 -15.38
C VAL A 77 13.15 -15.20 -15.39
N LEU A 78 14.22 -14.86 -14.67
CA LEU A 78 15.40 -15.68 -14.42
C LEU A 78 15.17 -16.63 -13.24
N THR A 79 15.65 -17.85 -13.38
CA THR A 79 15.45 -18.97 -12.47
C THR A 79 16.77 -19.74 -12.29
N GLN A 80 16.95 -20.45 -11.18
CA GLN A 80 18.12 -21.30 -10.97
C GLN A 80 17.99 -22.61 -11.76
N ASN A 81 16.82 -23.24 -11.73
CA ASN A 81 16.54 -24.47 -12.46
C ASN A 81 16.13 -24.15 -13.91
N GLN A 82 17.03 -24.42 -14.86
CA GLN A 82 16.85 -24.08 -16.28
C GLN A 82 16.02 -25.11 -17.08
N THR A 83 15.54 -26.19 -16.47
CA THR A 83 14.63 -27.15 -17.15
C THR A 83 13.23 -26.58 -17.31
N THR A 84 12.52 -26.84 -18.42
CA THR A 84 11.20 -26.24 -18.68
C THR A 84 10.21 -26.40 -17.52
N GLY A 85 10.11 -27.60 -16.93
CA GLY A 85 9.27 -27.83 -15.76
C GLY A 85 9.80 -27.17 -14.49
N GLY A 86 11.12 -27.21 -14.27
CA GLY A 86 11.78 -26.61 -13.12
C GLY A 86 11.62 -25.09 -13.04
N ARG A 87 11.79 -24.39 -14.18
CA ARG A 87 11.55 -22.94 -14.30
C ARG A 87 10.16 -22.57 -13.80
N LEU A 88 9.14 -23.28 -14.28
CA LEU A 88 7.75 -22.97 -13.92
C LEU A 88 7.46 -23.24 -12.44
N THR A 89 7.97 -24.35 -11.89
CA THR A 89 7.81 -24.66 -10.47
C THR A 89 8.53 -23.66 -9.55
N GLU A 90 9.68 -23.13 -9.96
CA GLU A 90 10.43 -22.13 -9.17
C GLU A 90 9.72 -20.76 -9.15
N ILE A 91 9.12 -20.35 -10.27
CA ILE A 91 8.29 -19.14 -10.36
C ILE A 91 7.01 -19.30 -9.53
N GLU A 92 6.31 -20.44 -9.69
CA GLU A 92 5.10 -20.75 -8.92
C GLU A 92 5.35 -20.80 -7.41
N GLN A 93 6.50 -21.36 -6.99
CA GLN A 93 6.92 -21.32 -5.60
C GLN A 93 7.12 -19.87 -5.12
N THR A 94 7.73 -19.01 -5.94
CA THR A 94 7.95 -17.59 -5.60
C THR A 94 6.61 -16.85 -5.44
N ILE A 95 5.63 -17.08 -6.34
CA ILE A 95 4.27 -16.53 -6.23
C ILE A 95 3.58 -17.03 -4.97
N THR A 96 3.63 -18.35 -4.71
CA THR A 96 3.04 -18.97 -3.52
C THR A 96 3.64 -18.42 -2.23
N GLN A 97 4.96 -18.18 -2.20
CA GLN A 97 5.65 -17.56 -1.06
C GLN A 97 5.21 -16.11 -0.86
N SER A 98 5.14 -15.31 -1.93
CA SER A 98 4.72 -13.90 -1.88
C SER A 98 3.26 -13.75 -1.40
N LEU A 99 2.37 -14.68 -1.76
CA LEU A 99 1.01 -14.79 -1.22
C LEU A 99 0.98 -15.24 0.26
N GLY A 100 1.88 -16.15 0.62
CA GLY A 100 2.07 -16.64 1.99
C GLY A 100 2.45 -15.54 2.99
N VAL A 101 3.23 -14.54 2.53
CA VAL A 101 3.63 -13.38 3.33
C VAL A 101 2.42 -12.61 3.86
N TRP A 102 1.49 -12.22 2.98
CA TRP A 102 0.29 -11.48 3.37
C TRP A 102 -0.64 -12.30 4.26
N THR A 103 -0.74 -13.61 4.01
CA THR A 103 -1.57 -14.52 4.84
C THR A 103 -0.89 -14.96 6.15
N GLY A 104 0.35 -14.53 6.40
CA GLY A 104 1.09 -14.77 7.64
C GLY A 104 0.82 -13.73 8.75
N VAL A 105 0.16 -12.62 8.43
CA VAL A 105 -0.03 -11.49 9.36
C VAL A 105 -1.12 -11.79 10.39
N THR A 106 -0.72 -11.78 11.66
CA THR A 106 -1.63 -11.97 12.81
C THR A 106 -2.55 -10.79 13.02
N GLY A 107 -3.76 -11.05 13.52
CA GLY A 107 -4.79 -10.03 13.77
C GLY A 107 -5.69 -9.75 12.57
N THR A 108 -5.66 -10.63 11.55
CA THR A 108 -6.42 -10.45 10.33
C THR A 108 -7.24 -11.70 10.01
N LEU A 109 -8.37 -11.51 9.32
CA LEU A 109 -9.13 -12.60 8.72
C LEU A 109 -8.47 -13.14 7.45
N LEU A 110 -7.43 -12.50 6.90
CA LEU A 110 -6.74 -12.93 5.69
C LEU A 110 -5.82 -14.14 5.96
N LEU A 111 -6.42 -15.28 6.25
CA LEU A 111 -5.76 -16.53 6.57
C LEU A 111 -5.42 -17.34 5.30
N PRO A 112 -4.43 -18.27 5.35
CA PRO A 112 -4.00 -19.04 4.18
C PRO A 112 -5.11 -19.84 3.48
N GLY A 113 -6.16 -20.23 4.19
CA GLY A 113 -7.31 -20.97 3.65
C GLY A 113 -8.27 -20.14 2.78
N ILE A 114 -8.08 -18.82 2.66
CA ILE A 114 -8.86 -17.97 1.74
C ILE A 114 -8.33 -18.06 0.31
N LEU A 115 -7.05 -18.35 0.15
CA LEU A 115 -6.44 -18.56 -1.17
C LEU A 115 -6.93 -19.90 -1.74
N ALA A 116 -7.51 -19.87 -2.94
CA ALA A 116 -7.69 -21.08 -3.71
C ALA A 116 -6.32 -21.60 -4.21
N PRO A 117 -6.21 -22.89 -4.60
CA PRO A 117 -4.98 -23.40 -5.21
C PRO A 117 -4.59 -22.58 -6.44
N LEU A 118 -3.36 -22.05 -6.44
CA LEU A 118 -2.81 -21.25 -7.54
C LEU A 118 -2.83 -22.04 -8.85
N ALA A 119 -3.47 -21.50 -9.86
CA ALA A 119 -3.60 -22.12 -11.17
C ALA A 119 -2.51 -21.67 -12.15
N ARG A 120 -2.22 -22.50 -13.15
CA ARG A 120 -1.39 -22.15 -14.31
C ARG A 120 -2.28 -21.96 -15.54
N THR A 121 -2.02 -20.90 -16.30
CA THR A 121 -2.56 -20.75 -17.65
C THR A 121 -1.44 -20.72 -18.69
N ALA A 122 -1.73 -21.22 -19.90
CA ALA A 122 -0.83 -21.14 -21.06
C ALA A 122 -1.32 -20.11 -22.10
N THR A 123 -2.40 -19.37 -21.76
CA THR A 123 -2.89 -18.25 -22.56
C THR A 123 -1.84 -17.14 -22.59
N GLN A 124 -1.43 -16.70 -23.78
CA GLN A 124 -0.61 -15.50 -23.94
C GLN A 124 -1.45 -14.26 -23.67
N ASN A 125 -0.88 -13.27 -23.00
CA ASN A 125 -1.61 -12.06 -22.58
C ASN A 125 -2.90 -12.42 -21.81
N ALA A 126 -2.74 -13.23 -20.76
CA ALA A 126 -3.86 -13.74 -19.96
C ALA A 126 -4.57 -12.68 -19.10
N CYS A 127 -3.99 -11.49 -18.95
CA CYS A 127 -4.53 -10.43 -18.11
C CYS A 127 -5.50 -9.54 -18.90
N GLY A 128 -6.59 -9.13 -18.28
CA GLY A 128 -7.63 -8.26 -18.81
C GLY A 128 -8.80 -8.20 -17.84
N ALA A 129 -9.82 -7.38 -18.13
CA ALA A 129 -11.03 -7.29 -17.31
C ALA A 129 -11.94 -8.53 -17.50
N ASP A 130 -11.48 -9.72 -17.09
CA ASP A 130 -12.11 -11.02 -17.34
C ASP A 130 -12.59 -11.73 -16.06
N GLY A 131 -12.35 -11.14 -14.88
CA GLY A 131 -12.76 -11.66 -13.58
C GLY A 131 -11.87 -12.77 -13.03
N LEU A 132 -10.71 -13.04 -13.65
CA LEU A 132 -9.70 -13.98 -13.19
C LEU A 132 -8.43 -13.22 -12.81
N ASN A 133 -8.15 -13.14 -11.52
CA ASN A 133 -6.92 -12.51 -11.05
C ASN A 133 -5.67 -13.22 -11.60
N SER A 134 -4.98 -12.56 -12.52
CA SER A 134 -3.92 -13.15 -13.34
C SER A 134 -2.59 -12.45 -13.13
N ILE A 135 -1.50 -13.22 -13.10
CA ILE A 135 -0.12 -12.71 -13.03
C ILE A 135 0.54 -12.93 -14.39
N CYS A 136 0.88 -11.86 -15.11
CA CYS A 136 1.39 -11.91 -16.48
C CYS A 136 2.83 -11.39 -16.61
N PHE A 137 3.66 -12.12 -17.36
CA PHE A 137 5.08 -11.82 -17.62
C PHE A 137 5.40 -11.57 -19.10
N ASP A 138 4.37 -11.57 -19.94
CA ASP A 138 4.42 -11.50 -21.40
C ASP A 138 3.58 -10.36 -22.00
N GLN A 139 2.81 -9.63 -21.18
CA GLN A 139 1.79 -8.68 -21.62
C GLN A 139 2.20 -7.22 -21.46
N ALA A 140 2.29 -6.50 -22.57
CA ALA A 140 2.56 -5.05 -22.57
C ALA A 140 1.26 -4.24 -22.37
N ASP A 141 1.37 -3.12 -21.65
CA ASP A 141 0.31 -2.16 -21.40
C ASP A 141 0.87 -0.73 -21.47
N MET A 142 0.04 0.25 -21.83
CA MET A 142 0.41 1.68 -21.85
C MET A 142 0.71 2.26 -20.46
N ALA A 143 0.28 1.57 -19.38
CA ALA A 143 0.63 1.90 -18.01
C ALA A 143 2.12 1.70 -17.68
N PHE A 144 2.88 0.95 -18.49
CA PHE A 144 4.35 0.86 -18.39
C PHE A 144 5.04 2.14 -18.89
N THR A 145 4.84 3.21 -18.14
CA THR A 145 5.63 4.46 -18.27
C THR A 145 7.08 4.23 -17.80
N PRO A 146 8.05 5.10 -18.17
CA PRO A 146 9.45 4.88 -17.86
C PRO A 146 9.73 4.68 -16.37
N GLY A 147 10.33 3.54 -16.01
CA GLY A 147 10.64 3.16 -14.63
C GLY A 147 9.61 2.26 -13.94
N VAL A 148 8.44 2.02 -14.55
CA VAL A 148 7.46 1.06 -14.01
C VAL A 148 7.92 -0.37 -14.28
N LEU A 149 8.21 -1.12 -13.20
CA LEU A 149 8.66 -2.52 -13.24
C LEU A 149 7.48 -3.49 -13.35
N ALA A 150 6.46 -3.25 -12.53
CA ALA A 150 5.19 -3.96 -12.52
C ALA A 150 4.07 -2.97 -12.15
N PHE A 151 2.82 -3.39 -12.31
CA PHE A 151 1.66 -2.73 -11.71
C PHE A 151 0.50 -3.72 -11.58
N THR A 152 -0.43 -3.41 -10.67
CA THR A 152 -1.68 -4.16 -10.51
C THR A 152 -2.87 -3.33 -11.01
N ARG A 153 -3.66 -3.89 -11.92
CA ARG A 153 -4.92 -3.31 -12.40
C ARG A 153 -6.07 -3.90 -11.60
N VAL A 154 -6.68 -3.09 -10.73
CA VAL A 154 -7.78 -3.52 -9.86
C VAL A 154 -9.12 -2.97 -10.38
N ILE A 155 -10.14 -3.83 -10.47
CA ILE A 155 -11.53 -3.45 -10.71
C ILE A 155 -12.33 -3.76 -9.46
N THR A 156 -13.04 -2.75 -8.95
CA THR A 156 -13.72 -2.79 -7.66
C THR A 156 -15.20 -2.46 -7.84
N ALA A 157 -16.06 -3.17 -7.11
CA ALA A 157 -17.49 -2.96 -7.14
C ALA A 157 -17.90 -1.70 -6.37
N ASP A 158 -18.59 -0.77 -7.05
CA ASP A 158 -19.23 0.41 -6.44
C ASP A 158 -20.70 0.16 -6.06
N VAL A 159 -21.24 -1.01 -6.39
CA VAL A 159 -22.54 -1.53 -5.95
C VAL A 159 -22.48 -3.04 -5.74
N THR A 160 -23.41 -3.59 -4.97
CA THR A 160 -23.64 -5.04 -4.90
C THR A 160 -24.45 -5.54 -6.09
N GLY A 161 -24.31 -6.81 -6.45
CA GLY A 161 -25.04 -7.44 -7.55
C GLY A 161 -24.43 -7.32 -8.95
N ILE A 162 -23.17 -6.86 -9.07
CA ILE A 162 -22.45 -6.75 -10.36
C ILE A 162 -21.32 -7.78 -10.49
N GLN A 163 -20.90 -8.08 -11.71
CA GLN A 163 -19.90 -9.10 -12.04
C GLN A 163 -19.00 -8.58 -13.17
N VAL A 164 -17.71 -8.93 -13.13
CA VAL A 164 -16.74 -8.68 -14.20
C VAL A 164 -16.38 -10.03 -14.80
N GLY A 165 -16.59 -10.21 -16.11
CA GLY A 165 -16.29 -11.46 -16.81
C GLY A 165 -16.80 -12.71 -16.07
N SER A 166 -15.86 -13.50 -15.55
CA SER A 166 -16.07 -14.76 -14.83
C SER A 166 -15.98 -14.66 -13.30
N SER A 167 -15.86 -13.45 -12.74
CA SER A 167 -15.82 -13.22 -11.29
C SER A 167 -17.08 -13.74 -10.59
N ALA A 168 -17.01 -13.89 -9.27
CA ALA A 168 -18.23 -13.95 -8.47
C ALA A 168 -19.03 -12.62 -8.60
N ILE A 169 -20.34 -12.68 -8.39
CA ILE A 169 -21.18 -11.50 -8.25
C ILE A 169 -20.82 -10.76 -6.95
N SER A 170 -20.74 -9.43 -6.97
CA SER A 170 -20.43 -8.63 -5.80
C SER A 170 -21.48 -8.77 -4.70
N THR A 171 -21.05 -9.16 -3.51
CA THR A 171 -21.88 -9.19 -2.29
C THR A 171 -21.65 -7.96 -1.42
N GLU A 172 -20.51 -7.27 -1.60
CA GLU A 172 -20.05 -6.19 -0.73
C GLU A 172 -19.59 -4.95 -1.53
N LEU A 173 -19.75 -3.75 -0.94
CA LEU A 173 -19.25 -2.50 -1.52
C LEU A 173 -17.74 -2.41 -1.35
N GLY A 174 -17.00 -2.10 -2.40
CA GLY A 174 -15.55 -2.18 -2.37
C GLY A 174 -15.01 -3.59 -2.62
N GLN A 175 -15.85 -4.57 -2.95
CA GLN A 175 -15.35 -5.89 -3.32
C GLN A 175 -14.53 -5.81 -4.62
N ILE A 176 -13.31 -6.33 -4.59
CA ILE A 176 -12.48 -6.51 -5.79
C ILE A 176 -13.06 -7.66 -6.61
N LEU A 177 -13.29 -7.42 -7.89
CA LEU A 177 -13.84 -8.40 -8.84
C LEU A 177 -12.79 -8.94 -9.81
N ASP A 178 -11.70 -8.21 -9.97
CA ASP A 178 -10.62 -8.46 -10.91
C ASP A 178 -9.39 -7.69 -10.41
N ALA A 179 -8.23 -8.33 -10.32
CA ALA A 179 -6.99 -7.73 -9.88
C ALA A 179 -5.79 -8.44 -10.52
N ASP A 180 -5.40 -7.92 -11.67
CA ASP A 180 -4.33 -8.48 -12.49
C ASP A 180 -2.98 -7.80 -12.24
N ILE A 181 -1.93 -8.60 -12.16
CA ILE A 181 -0.55 -8.16 -11.96
C ILE A 181 0.22 -8.28 -13.27
N TYR A 182 0.69 -7.15 -13.78
CA TYR A 182 1.45 -7.05 -15.03
C TYR A 182 2.92 -6.79 -14.70
N PHE A 183 3.82 -7.67 -15.11
CA PHE A 183 5.27 -7.43 -15.10
C PHE A 183 5.73 -6.92 -16.46
N ASN A 184 6.52 -5.85 -16.49
CA ASN A 184 6.92 -5.17 -17.73
C ASN A 184 7.74 -6.10 -18.64
N PRO A 185 7.20 -6.52 -19.81
CA PRO A 185 7.92 -7.40 -20.72
C PRO A 185 8.70 -6.61 -21.79
N SER A 186 8.59 -5.28 -21.80
CA SER A 186 9.02 -4.41 -22.90
C SER A 186 10.36 -3.71 -22.65
N ASP A 187 10.79 -3.58 -21.39
CA ASP A 187 12.12 -3.06 -21.07
C ASP A 187 13.18 -4.17 -21.07
N SER A 188 14.01 -4.21 -22.11
CA SER A 188 15.10 -5.17 -22.26
C SER A 188 16.24 -5.01 -21.26
N ASN A 189 16.25 -3.94 -20.45
CA ASN A 189 17.19 -3.74 -19.34
C ASN A 189 16.65 -4.27 -18.00
N THR A 190 15.34 -4.51 -17.92
CA THR A 190 14.67 -5.03 -16.71
C THR A 190 14.54 -6.53 -16.83
N THR A 191 15.08 -7.24 -15.84
CA THR A 191 14.87 -8.68 -15.65
C THR A 191 14.56 -8.93 -14.19
N PHE A 192 13.70 -9.90 -13.93
CA PHE A 192 13.36 -10.36 -12.58
C PHE A 192 14.05 -11.68 -12.30
N ALA A 193 14.48 -11.91 -11.07
CA ALA A 193 15.06 -13.18 -10.65
C ALA A 193 14.30 -13.73 -9.44
N THR A 194 13.99 -15.04 -9.46
CA THR A 194 13.52 -15.77 -8.28
C THR A 194 14.54 -15.66 -7.13
N PRO A 195 14.13 -15.85 -5.86
CA PRO A 195 15.04 -15.81 -4.71
C PRO A 195 16.27 -16.74 -4.85
N GLN A 196 16.11 -17.89 -5.51
CA GLN A 196 17.16 -18.88 -5.74
C GLN A 196 18.11 -18.47 -6.88
N ALA A 197 17.62 -17.69 -7.85
CA ALA A 197 18.40 -17.21 -9.00
C ALA A 197 19.14 -15.89 -8.68
N LEU A 198 18.55 -15.01 -7.89
CA LEU A 198 19.04 -13.65 -7.61
C LEU A 198 20.54 -13.56 -7.27
N PRO A 199 21.14 -14.45 -6.43
CA PRO A 199 22.58 -14.41 -6.14
C PRO A 199 23.49 -14.58 -7.37
N SER A 200 23.00 -15.23 -8.43
CA SER A 200 23.70 -15.42 -9.70
C SER A 200 23.43 -14.28 -10.70
N PHE A 201 22.41 -13.45 -10.45
CA PHE A 201 21.97 -12.38 -11.33
C PHE A 201 21.82 -11.04 -10.58
N PRO A 202 22.93 -10.45 -10.08
CA PRO A 202 22.91 -9.21 -9.27
C PRO A 202 22.51 -7.94 -10.06
N LYS A 203 22.03 -8.08 -11.29
CA LYS A 203 21.44 -7.01 -12.12
C LYS A 203 19.94 -7.20 -12.37
N ALA A 204 19.36 -8.28 -11.84
CA ALA A 204 17.92 -8.50 -11.87
C ALA A 204 17.26 -7.88 -10.63
N TYR A 205 16.02 -7.43 -10.77
CA TYR A 205 15.17 -7.13 -9.62
C TYR A 205 14.74 -8.43 -8.95
N ASP A 206 14.53 -8.37 -7.64
CA ASP A 206 14.02 -9.51 -6.90
C ASP A 206 12.53 -9.74 -7.18
N LEU A 207 12.21 -10.91 -7.75
CA LEU A 207 10.84 -11.24 -8.14
C LEU A 207 9.91 -11.33 -6.93
N GLU A 208 10.37 -11.88 -5.80
CA GLU A 208 9.55 -12.02 -4.58
C GLU A 208 9.21 -10.65 -3.99
N SER A 209 10.16 -9.71 -3.93
CA SER A 209 9.91 -8.34 -3.48
C SER A 209 8.85 -7.64 -4.34
N VAL A 210 9.02 -7.67 -5.67
CA VAL A 210 8.07 -7.00 -6.59
C VAL A 210 6.71 -7.70 -6.57
N LEU A 211 6.65 -9.03 -6.56
CA LEU A 211 5.39 -9.77 -6.40
C LEU A 211 4.69 -9.43 -5.08
N THR A 212 5.43 -9.35 -3.96
CA THR A 212 4.82 -9.05 -2.65
C THR A 212 4.22 -7.64 -2.64
N HIS A 213 4.87 -6.66 -3.28
CA HIS A 213 4.34 -5.31 -3.48
C HIS A 213 3.03 -5.32 -4.29
N GLU A 214 3.05 -5.92 -5.48
CA GLU A 214 1.85 -5.99 -6.34
C GLU A 214 0.71 -6.78 -5.66
N LEU A 215 1.05 -7.81 -4.88
CA LEU A 215 0.07 -8.55 -4.09
C LEU A 215 -0.58 -7.70 -2.98
N GLY A 216 0.04 -6.61 -2.53
CA GLY A 216 -0.64 -5.64 -1.66
C GLY A 216 -1.71 -4.83 -2.42
N HIS A 217 -1.41 -4.38 -3.64
CA HIS A 217 -2.42 -3.73 -4.50
C HIS A 217 -3.58 -4.67 -4.84
N PHE A 218 -3.27 -5.93 -5.15
CA PHE A 218 -4.22 -7.03 -5.35
C PHE A 218 -5.15 -7.23 -4.15
N LEU A 219 -4.65 -7.02 -2.93
CA LEU A 219 -5.42 -7.06 -1.69
C LEU A 219 -6.13 -5.74 -1.37
N GLY A 220 -5.94 -4.66 -2.14
CA GLY A 220 -6.62 -3.37 -1.94
C GLY A 220 -5.79 -2.26 -1.31
N PHE A 221 -4.48 -2.44 -1.11
CA PHE A 221 -3.60 -1.33 -0.73
C PHE A 221 -3.39 -0.34 -1.88
N SER A 222 -3.14 0.91 -1.53
CA SER A 222 -2.42 1.85 -2.39
C SER A 222 -0.97 1.96 -1.88
N HIS A 223 -0.14 2.74 -2.57
CA HIS A 223 1.23 2.96 -2.12
C HIS A 223 1.28 3.49 -0.68
N SER A 224 2.21 2.94 0.09
CA SER A 224 2.61 3.46 1.39
C SER A 224 3.72 4.48 1.21
N ALA A 225 3.74 5.49 2.07
CA ALA A 225 4.86 6.41 2.12
C ALA A 225 6.03 5.85 2.96
N VAL A 226 5.89 4.76 3.77
CA VAL A 226 7.06 4.27 4.55
C VAL A 226 8.15 3.91 3.57
N TRP A 227 9.37 4.37 3.83
CA TRP A 227 10.53 3.78 3.18
C TRP A 227 10.67 2.27 3.45
N SER A 228 10.32 1.80 4.65
CA SER A 228 10.46 0.39 5.06
C SER A 228 9.18 -0.45 4.96
N ALA A 229 8.17 0.01 4.22
CA ALA A 229 7.00 -0.78 3.86
C ALA A 229 7.30 -1.52 2.56
N MET A 230 6.67 -2.68 2.41
CA MET A 230 6.61 -3.32 1.11
C MET A 230 5.86 -2.45 0.11
N MET A 231 4.80 -1.75 0.53
CA MET A 231 4.02 -0.86 -0.34
C MET A 231 4.71 0.46 -0.71
N PHE A 232 6.00 0.67 -0.41
CA PHE A 232 6.73 1.86 -0.89
C PHE A 232 6.80 1.87 -2.44
N PRO A 233 6.48 2.98 -3.13
CA PRO A 233 6.34 3.03 -4.59
C PRO A 233 7.63 2.81 -5.41
N PHE A 234 8.77 2.57 -4.77
CA PHE A 234 10.05 2.39 -5.44
C PHE A 234 10.75 1.12 -4.94
N ALA A 235 10.95 0.17 -5.85
CA ALA A 235 11.77 -0.99 -5.57
C ALA A 235 13.23 -0.57 -5.27
N PRO A 236 13.91 -1.29 -4.34
CA PRO A 236 15.36 -1.22 -4.19
C PRO A 236 16.11 -1.49 -5.51
N ALA A 237 17.38 -1.08 -5.58
CA ALA A 237 18.20 -1.28 -6.78
C ALA A 237 18.35 -2.77 -7.16
N PRO A 238 18.59 -3.12 -8.44
CA PRO A 238 18.78 -4.50 -8.85
C PRO A 238 19.86 -5.23 -8.04
N GLY A 239 19.65 -6.52 -7.80
CA GLY A 239 20.49 -7.35 -6.92
C GLY A 239 20.26 -7.15 -5.42
N THR A 240 19.33 -6.28 -5.01
CA THR A 240 18.94 -6.08 -3.61
C THR A 240 17.51 -6.57 -3.34
N ILE A 241 17.20 -6.79 -2.06
CA ILE A 241 15.94 -7.37 -1.58
C ILE A 241 15.22 -6.32 -0.74
N SER A 242 13.90 -6.19 -0.91
CA SER A 242 13.08 -5.40 0.01
C SER A 242 12.95 -6.15 1.34
N GLY A 243 13.56 -5.62 2.41
CA GLY A 243 13.46 -6.19 3.75
C GLY A 243 14.18 -7.54 3.91
N THR A 244 13.60 -8.46 4.68
CA THR A 244 14.13 -9.80 4.94
C THR A 244 13.22 -10.87 4.38
N ARG A 245 13.79 -12.00 3.93
CA ARG A 245 13.02 -13.15 3.43
C ARG A 245 12.04 -13.71 4.48
N PRO A 246 10.92 -14.31 4.04
CA PRO A 246 10.05 -15.05 4.94
C PRO A 246 10.81 -16.18 5.64
N THR A 247 10.51 -16.41 6.92
CA THR A 247 11.04 -17.55 7.69
C THR A 247 9.94 -18.23 8.47
N THR A 248 10.20 -19.42 9.04
CA THR A 248 9.24 -20.10 9.93
C THR A 248 8.91 -19.31 11.20
N GLN A 249 9.74 -18.33 11.58
CA GLN A 249 9.59 -17.49 12.77
C GLN A 249 8.96 -16.12 12.44
N GLN A 250 9.13 -15.66 11.19
CA GLN A 250 8.56 -14.43 10.64
C GLN A 250 8.01 -14.78 9.24
N PRO A 251 6.83 -15.43 9.16
CA PRO A 251 6.25 -15.86 7.89
C PRO A 251 5.77 -14.69 7.03
N ASP A 252 5.58 -13.53 7.66
CA ASP A 252 5.13 -12.27 7.08
C ASP A 252 6.27 -11.25 6.87
N ALA A 253 7.54 -11.62 7.11
CA ALA A 253 8.65 -10.91 6.51
C ALA A 253 8.61 -11.16 4.99
N PRO A 254 8.79 -10.15 4.10
CA PRO A 254 9.43 -8.85 4.32
C PRO A 254 8.55 -7.67 4.75
N LEU A 255 7.27 -7.84 5.08
CA LEU A 255 6.38 -6.71 5.36
C LEU A 255 6.92 -5.79 6.47
N GLY A 256 6.69 -4.49 6.32
CA GLY A 256 6.86 -3.50 7.38
C GLY A 256 5.69 -3.54 8.35
N ASP A 257 5.87 -2.96 9.54
CA ASP A 257 4.80 -2.92 10.55
C ASP A 257 3.59 -2.11 10.07
N ASP A 258 3.85 -1.14 9.21
CA ASP A 258 2.85 -0.40 8.45
C ASP A 258 1.94 -1.29 7.58
N ASP A 259 2.53 -2.16 6.75
CA ASP A 259 1.77 -3.05 5.87
C ASP A 259 0.91 -4.01 6.75
N ARG A 260 1.47 -4.51 7.85
CA ARG A 260 0.75 -5.35 8.84
C ARG A 260 -0.44 -4.60 9.45
N THR A 261 -0.23 -3.37 9.90
CA THR A 261 -1.28 -2.52 10.51
C THR A 261 -2.36 -2.16 9.49
N GLY A 262 -1.97 -1.81 8.27
CA GLY A 262 -2.90 -1.61 7.17
C GLY A 262 -3.76 -2.86 6.89
N LEU A 263 -3.16 -4.05 6.96
CA LEU A 263 -3.87 -5.31 6.72
C LEU A 263 -4.91 -5.60 7.82
N ARG A 264 -4.63 -5.23 9.07
CA ARG A 264 -5.59 -5.30 10.20
C ARG A 264 -6.74 -4.32 10.06
N VAL A 265 -6.53 -3.18 9.38
CA VAL A 265 -7.60 -2.21 9.06
C VAL A 265 -8.45 -2.65 7.87
N LEU A 266 -7.88 -3.44 6.95
CA LEU A 266 -8.54 -3.91 5.74
C LEU A 266 -9.29 -5.23 5.92
N TYR A 267 -8.70 -6.15 6.70
CA TYR A 267 -9.21 -7.49 6.98
C TYR A 267 -9.27 -7.75 8.50
N PRO A 268 -9.98 -6.93 9.29
CA PRO A 268 -9.95 -7.00 10.75
C PRO A 268 -10.46 -8.35 11.28
N ASP A 269 -9.67 -9.01 12.13
CA ASP A 269 -10.15 -10.12 12.97
C ASP A 269 -10.87 -9.57 14.21
N PRO A 270 -12.19 -9.80 14.39
CA PRO A 270 -12.91 -9.38 15.60
C PRO A 270 -12.39 -10.01 16.90
N ALA A 271 -11.60 -11.10 16.82
CA ALA A 271 -10.95 -11.71 17.97
C ALA A 271 -9.59 -11.07 18.33
N ASP A 272 -9.01 -10.21 17.47
CA ASP A 272 -7.79 -9.49 17.81
C ASP A 272 -8.09 -8.42 18.87
N THR A 273 -7.52 -8.61 20.06
CA THR A 273 -7.63 -7.69 21.20
C THR A 273 -6.39 -6.83 21.40
N LEU A 274 -5.30 -7.11 20.67
CA LEU A 274 -4.06 -6.35 20.74
C LEU A 274 -4.14 -5.12 19.82
N HIS A 275 -4.58 -5.28 18.57
CA HIS A 275 -4.50 -4.21 17.57
C HIS A 275 -5.79 -3.38 17.42
N GLN A 276 -6.50 -3.13 18.53
CA GLN A 276 -7.75 -2.35 18.54
C GLN A 276 -7.53 -0.83 18.67
N GLY A 277 -6.28 -0.37 18.76
CA GLY A 277 -5.93 1.04 18.94
C GLY A 277 -6.22 1.89 17.71
N SER A 278 -6.67 3.12 17.95
CA SER A 278 -6.87 4.12 16.91
C SER A 278 -6.49 5.51 17.43
N ILE A 279 -5.71 6.24 16.65
CA ILE A 279 -5.35 7.65 16.90
C ILE A 279 -5.89 8.48 15.74
N SER A 280 -6.68 9.49 16.06
CA SER A 280 -7.30 10.39 15.08
C SER A 280 -7.12 11.85 15.47
N GLY A 281 -7.22 12.73 14.48
CA GLY A 281 -7.06 14.15 14.69
C GLY A 281 -7.31 14.93 13.40
N ARG A 282 -6.91 16.21 13.41
CA ARG A 282 -7.10 17.13 12.30
C ARG A 282 -5.87 17.99 12.10
N ILE A 283 -5.38 18.09 10.87
CA ILE A 283 -4.21 18.86 10.48
C ILE A 283 -4.70 20.16 9.84
N THR A 284 -4.53 21.27 10.54
CA THR A 284 -4.94 22.61 10.10
C THR A 284 -3.73 23.55 10.06
N PRO A 285 -3.67 24.49 9.08
CA PRO A 285 -2.62 25.49 9.07
C PRO A 285 -2.88 26.54 10.17
N ALA A 286 -1.81 27.15 10.68
CA ALA A 286 -1.90 28.25 11.64
C ALA A 286 -2.58 29.50 11.05
N ASN A 287 -2.59 29.64 9.72
CA ASN A 287 -3.31 30.66 8.97
C ASN A 287 -4.21 29.95 7.94
N SER A 288 -5.53 30.10 8.05
CA SER A 288 -6.48 29.49 7.11
C SER A 288 -6.37 30.03 5.68
N LEU A 289 -5.76 31.20 5.47
CA LEU A 289 -5.45 31.74 4.14
C LEU A 289 -4.36 30.94 3.40
N ALA A 290 -3.70 29.98 4.04
CA ALA A 290 -2.80 29.04 3.38
C ALA A 290 -3.53 27.88 2.69
N LEU A 291 -4.83 27.66 2.97
CA LEU A 291 -5.62 26.62 2.31
C LEU A 291 -5.94 27.01 0.87
N PRO A 292 -6.05 26.04 -0.06
CA PRO A 292 -6.43 26.31 -1.43
C PRO A 292 -7.85 26.90 -1.50
N THR A 293 -8.02 27.95 -2.30
CA THR A 293 -9.32 28.60 -2.52
C THR A 293 -10.24 27.84 -3.48
N PHE A 294 -9.69 26.86 -4.20
CA PHE A 294 -10.44 25.93 -5.05
C PHE A 294 -9.98 24.49 -4.80
N PRO A 295 -10.90 23.52 -4.70
CA PRO A 295 -12.36 23.68 -4.58
C PRO A 295 -12.77 24.46 -3.32
N PRO A 296 -13.97 25.08 -3.31
CA PRO A 296 -14.50 25.72 -2.12
C PRO A 296 -14.79 24.67 -1.02
N GLY A 297 -14.71 25.07 0.24
CA GLY A 297 -15.02 24.21 1.39
C GLY A 297 -13.83 23.44 1.96
N VAL A 298 -12.62 23.59 1.41
CA VAL A 298 -11.40 23.07 2.05
C VAL A 298 -11.16 23.81 3.36
N THR A 299 -11.09 23.07 4.47
CA THR A 299 -10.95 23.60 5.83
C THR A 299 -9.80 22.98 6.62
N GLY A 300 -8.95 22.17 5.98
CA GLY A 300 -7.69 21.68 6.54
C GLY A 300 -6.73 21.20 5.46
N VAL A 301 -5.55 20.74 5.88
CA VAL A 301 -4.44 20.37 5.00
C VAL A 301 -4.76 19.04 4.32
N PHE A 302 -4.94 19.03 2.99
CA PHE A 302 -5.26 17.82 2.25
C PHE A 302 -4.01 17.08 1.75
N GLY A 303 -4.06 15.74 1.75
CA GLY A 303 -2.94 14.88 1.34
C GLY A 303 -1.76 14.98 2.29
N SER A 304 -2.01 15.36 3.54
CA SER A 304 -1.01 15.34 4.61
C SER A 304 -0.76 13.91 5.05
N HIS A 305 0.50 13.52 5.12
CA HIS A 305 0.90 12.19 5.54
C HIS A 305 1.04 12.16 7.08
N ALA A 306 0.23 11.34 7.76
CA ALA A 306 0.05 11.39 9.22
C ALA A 306 0.44 10.06 9.90
N VAL A 307 1.54 10.05 10.66
CA VAL A 307 2.30 8.87 11.09
C VAL A 307 2.25 8.64 12.59
N ALA A 308 2.17 7.37 13.01
CA ALA A 308 2.43 6.90 14.36
C ALA A 308 3.76 6.14 14.42
N VAL A 309 4.72 6.70 15.15
CA VAL A 309 5.98 6.04 15.51
C VAL A 309 5.90 5.52 16.94
N ASP A 310 6.25 4.25 17.14
CA ASP A 310 6.34 3.64 18.47
C ASP A 310 7.54 4.23 19.24
N ASN A 311 7.29 4.73 20.44
CA ASN A 311 8.30 5.43 21.25
C ASN A 311 9.38 4.50 21.82
N SER A 312 9.13 3.18 21.85
CA SER A 312 10.08 2.18 22.36
C SER A 312 11.02 1.65 21.29
N THR A 313 10.55 1.51 20.05
CA THR A 313 11.34 0.97 18.92
C THR A 313 11.86 2.06 17.97
N GLY A 314 11.17 3.19 17.88
CA GLY A 314 11.41 4.22 16.85
C GLY A 314 10.90 3.84 15.45
N ALA A 315 10.19 2.72 15.30
CA ALA A 315 9.60 2.29 14.03
C ALA A 315 8.26 2.98 13.76
N ALA A 316 7.95 3.27 12.49
CA ALA A 316 6.59 3.64 12.10
C ALA A 316 5.72 2.39 12.04
N ILE A 317 4.70 2.36 12.91
CA ILE A 317 3.79 1.21 13.04
C ILE A 317 2.55 1.40 12.16
N GLY A 318 2.21 2.63 11.78
CA GLY A 318 1.14 2.93 10.84
C GLY A 318 1.03 4.42 10.54
N ALA A 319 0.33 4.75 9.46
CA ALA A 319 0.01 6.11 9.05
C ALA A 319 -1.21 6.09 8.15
N THR A 320 -1.55 7.26 7.63
CA THR A 320 -2.60 7.41 6.65
C THR A 320 -2.35 8.64 5.79
N MET A 321 -2.91 8.61 4.57
CA MET A 321 -3.14 9.82 3.79
C MET A 321 -4.33 10.58 4.37
N GLY A 322 -4.01 11.44 5.34
CA GLY A 322 -4.94 12.37 5.96
C GLY A 322 -5.33 13.53 5.04
N GLY A 323 -6.33 14.28 5.47
CA GLY A 323 -6.82 15.44 4.75
C GLY A 323 -8.33 15.52 4.62
N TRP A 324 -9.04 14.44 4.95
CA TRP A 324 -10.44 14.28 4.61
C TRP A 324 -11.21 13.47 5.65
N SER A 325 -12.52 13.69 5.68
CA SER A 325 -13.49 12.90 6.42
C SER A 325 -14.69 12.60 5.54
N CYS A 326 -15.54 11.66 5.96
CA CYS A 326 -16.88 11.52 5.38
C CYS A 326 -17.87 11.04 6.43
N THR A 327 -19.08 11.58 6.37
CA THR A 327 -20.24 11.11 7.16
C THR A 327 -21.37 10.85 6.18
N ALA A 328 -22.01 9.69 6.26
CA ALA A 328 -23.09 9.32 5.34
C ALA A 328 -24.21 10.38 5.37
N PRO A 329 -24.78 10.78 4.21
CA PRO A 329 -24.64 10.17 2.89
C PRO A 329 -23.47 10.73 2.04
N GLY A 330 -22.49 11.42 2.63
CA GLY A 330 -21.39 12.06 1.91
C GLY A 330 -21.81 13.37 1.23
N PRO A 331 -20.96 13.93 0.34
CA PRO A 331 -19.69 13.39 -0.14
C PRO A 331 -18.52 13.60 0.85
N ALA A 332 -17.33 13.12 0.49
CA ALA A 332 -16.09 13.40 1.22
C ALA A 332 -15.87 14.91 1.43
N GLN A 333 -15.39 15.28 2.63
CA GLN A 333 -15.11 16.64 3.06
C GLN A 333 -13.61 16.82 3.27
N PHE A 334 -13.04 17.95 2.83
CA PHE A 334 -11.59 18.20 2.88
C PHE A 334 -11.22 19.09 4.05
N ASP A 335 -11.22 18.49 5.24
CA ASP A 335 -11.14 19.17 6.52
C ASP A 335 -9.81 18.99 7.25
N GLY A 336 -8.86 18.22 6.70
CA GLY A 336 -7.59 17.90 7.37
C GLY A 336 -7.67 16.70 8.32
N THR A 337 -8.79 15.99 8.41
CA THR A 337 -8.96 14.83 9.31
C THR A 337 -8.03 13.69 8.91
N TYR A 338 -7.53 12.96 9.91
CA TYR A 338 -6.79 11.72 9.75
C TYR A 338 -7.21 10.70 10.81
N GLN A 339 -7.05 9.41 10.48
CA GLN A 339 -7.18 8.30 11.42
C GLN A 339 -6.15 7.22 11.09
N ILE A 340 -5.33 6.87 12.08
CA ILE A 340 -4.45 5.70 12.08
C ILE A 340 -5.12 4.67 12.99
N ALA A 341 -5.48 3.51 12.46
CA ALA A 341 -6.19 2.45 13.17
C ALA A 341 -5.38 1.15 13.09
N GLY A 342 -5.79 0.10 13.82
CA GLY A 342 -5.03 -1.16 13.85
C GLY A 342 -3.77 -1.11 14.72
N LEU A 343 -3.61 -0.06 15.54
CA LEU A 343 -2.44 0.12 16.40
C LEU A 343 -2.53 -0.79 17.63
N ALA A 344 -1.38 -1.22 18.17
CA ALA A 344 -1.34 -2.01 19.38
C ALA A 344 -1.79 -1.17 20.59
N VAL A 345 -2.66 -1.72 21.44
CA VAL A 345 -3.07 -1.09 22.69
C VAL A 345 -1.98 -1.24 23.76
N GLY A 346 -1.83 -0.24 24.63
CA GLY A 346 -0.83 -0.26 25.70
C GLY A 346 0.60 0.12 25.25
N SER A 347 0.76 0.61 24.02
CA SER A 347 2.00 1.20 23.50
C SER A 347 1.92 2.73 23.45
N ASP A 348 3.05 3.40 23.69
CA ASP A 348 3.17 4.86 23.56
C ASP A 348 3.62 5.25 22.14
N TYR A 349 2.90 6.18 21.51
CA TYR A 349 3.20 6.64 20.15
C TYR A 349 3.56 8.13 20.10
N THR A 350 4.48 8.51 19.22
CA THR A 350 4.66 9.89 18.75
C THR A 350 4.00 10.05 17.40
N ILE A 351 3.15 11.06 17.26
CA ILE A 351 2.47 11.37 16.01
C ILE A 351 3.20 12.50 15.28
N TYR A 352 3.34 12.40 13.96
CA TYR A 352 3.67 13.55 13.14
C TYR A 352 2.86 13.64 11.86
N ALA A 353 2.66 14.88 11.40
CA ALA A 353 2.16 15.19 10.08
C ALA A 353 3.30 15.74 9.23
N GLU A 354 3.44 15.27 8.00
CA GLU A 354 4.44 15.75 7.03
C GLU A 354 3.87 15.85 5.61
N ALA A 355 4.53 16.66 4.80
CA ALA A 355 4.17 16.87 3.40
C ALA A 355 4.77 15.76 2.52
N LEU A 356 4.07 15.39 1.45
CA LEU A 356 4.61 14.55 0.37
C LEU A 356 5.57 15.36 -0.52
N ASN A 357 6.70 15.82 0.03
CA ASN A 357 7.75 16.56 -0.70
C ASN A 357 9.15 15.93 -0.52
N GLY A 358 9.20 14.69 -0.05
CA GLY A 358 10.42 13.93 0.22
C GLY A 358 10.70 12.86 -0.84
N ALA A 359 11.00 11.65 -0.39
CA ALA A 359 11.34 10.51 -1.25
C ALA A 359 10.18 10.06 -2.15
N ALA A 360 8.95 10.18 -1.64
CA ALA A 360 7.72 10.08 -2.42
C ALA A 360 7.00 11.44 -2.45
N ASN A 361 6.26 11.68 -3.54
CA ASN A 361 5.53 12.90 -3.83
C ASN A 361 4.05 12.57 -4.19
N PRO A 362 3.15 13.57 -4.36
CA PRO A 362 1.72 13.30 -4.54
C PRO A 362 1.38 12.41 -5.73
N SER A 363 2.20 12.37 -6.79
CA SER A 363 1.93 11.56 -7.98
C SER A 363 1.92 10.06 -7.69
N GLN A 364 2.68 9.59 -6.70
CA GLN A 364 2.68 8.18 -6.31
C GLN A 364 1.38 7.74 -5.61
N PHE A 365 0.61 8.66 -5.02
CA PHE A 365 -0.56 8.34 -4.19
C PHE A 365 -1.90 8.67 -4.88
N ASN A 366 -1.87 8.92 -6.19
CA ASN A 366 -3.02 9.37 -6.97
C ASN A 366 -4.26 8.45 -6.81
N ASN A 367 -4.04 7.12 -6.73
CA ASN A 367 -5.10 6.13 -6.56
C ASN A 367 -5.79 6.20 -5.18
N ALA A 368 -5.06 6.56 -4.11
CA ALA A 368 -5.61 6.73 -2.76
C ALA A 368 -6.34 8.08 -2.58
N MET A 369 -5.96 9.10 -3.37
CA MET A 369 -6.42 10.48 -3.16
C MET A 369 -7.49 10.92 -4.15
N MET A 370 -7.37 10.59 -5.44
CA MET A 370 -8.32 11.04 -6.46
C MET A 370 -9.63 10.25 -6.46
N SER A 371 -9.59 9.01 -5.98
CA SER A 371 -10.75 8.12 -5.83
C SER A 371 -11.71 8.52 -4.70
N LEU A 372 -11.35 9.53 -3.89
CA LEU A 372 -12.18 10.06 -2.80
C LEU A 372 -13.46 10.77 -3.28
N CYS A 373 -13.54 11.08 -4.57
CA CYS A 373 -14.67 11.81 -5.15
C CYS A 373 -15.16 11.20 -6.46
N ARG A 374 -16.46 11.39 -6.69
CA ARG A 374 -17.05 11.43 -8.02
C ARG A 374 -17.76 12.77 -8.23
N ASN A 375 -17.84 13.19 -9.48
CA ASN A 375 -18.58 14.37 -9.93
C ASN A 375 -18.93 14.20 -11.41
N THR A 376 -19.68 15.15 -11.98
CA THR A 376 -20.16 15.09 -13.37
C THR A 376 -19.07 15.09 -14.44
N MET A 377 -17.82 15.42 -14.12
CA MET A 377 -16.68 15.33 -15.05
C MET A 377 -16.04 13.94 -15.05
N THR A 378 -16.01 13.26 -13.90
CA THR A 378 -15.44 11.91 -13.76
C THR A 378 -16.47 10.81 -14.02
N ASP A 379 -17.75 11.07 -13.71
CA ASP A 379 -18.86 10.13 -13.83
C ASP A 379 -20.11 10.91 -14.34
N PRO A 380 -20.40 10.89 -15.66
CA PRO A 380 -21.49 11.66 -16.23
C PRO A 380 -22.85 11.35 -15.59
N GLY A 381 -23.57 12.41 -15.21
CA GLY A 381 -24.85 12.29 -14.50
C GLY A 381 -24.74 12.07 -12.99
N TRP A 382 -23.54 12.18 -12.40
CA TRP A 382 -23.38 12.16 -10.95
C TRP A 382 -24.21 13.27 -10.24
N PRO A 383 -24.95 12.96 -9.17
CA PRO A 383 -25.75 13.96 -8.46
C PRO A 383 -24.92 15.11 -7.87
N PRO A 384 -25.24 16.39 -8.15
CA PRO A 384 -24.45 17.53 -7.69
C PRO A 384 -24.30 17.67 -6.17
N VAL A 385 -25.29 17.22 -5.37
CA VAL A 385 -25.23 17.33 -3.90
C VAL A 385 -24.42 16.20 -3.25
N GLN A 386 -24.09 15.15 -4.01
CA GLN A 386 -23.12 14.11 -3.67
C GLN A 386 -21.82 14.25 -4.48
N ALA A 387 -21.63 15.35 -5.21
CA ALA A 387 -20.41 15.60 -5.97
C ALA A 387 -19.34 16.23 -5.09
N CYS A 388 -18.09 15.79 -5.24
CA CYS A 388 -16.94 16.53 -4.72
C CYS A 388 -15.81 16.62 -5.75
N VAL A 389 -14.90 17.54 -5.50
CA VAL A 389 -13.66 17.72 -6.25
C VAL A 389 -12.52 17.57 -5.25
N VAL A 390 -11.52 16.76 -5.57
CA VAL A 390 -10.35 16.58 -4.71
C VAL A 390 -9.46 17.83 -4.83
N PRO A 391 -9.09 18.50 -3.73
CA PRO A 391 -8.16 19.61 -3.76
C PRO A 391 -6.74 19.16 -4.10
N ALA A 392 -5.89 20.09 -4.52
CA ALA A 392 -4.46 19.81 -4.63
C ALA A 392 -3.89 19.40 -3.26
N VAL A 393 -2.97 18.43 -3.26
CA VAL A 393 -2.22 18.04 -2.06
C VAL A 393 -1.35 19.20 -1.60
N ASP A 394 -1.45 19.56 -0.32
CA ASP A 394 -0.62 20.60 0.28
C ASP A 394 0.77 20.03 0.61
N ILE A 395 1.74 20.40 -0.23
CA ILE A 395 3.16 20.04 -0.04
C ILE A 395 3.97 21.17 0.61
N SER A 396 3.33 22.23 1.08
CA SER A 396 3.98 23.48 1.50
C SER A 396 4.25 23.59 3.00
N PHE A 397 3.73 22.65 3.80
CA PHE A 397 3.92 22.64 5.25
C PHE A 397 5.14 21.82 5.69
N THR A 398 5.83 22.30 6.73
CA THR A 398 6.95 21.58 7.36
C THR A 398 6.42 20.54 8.34
N THR A 399 7.12 19.41 8.50
CA THR A 399 6.81 18.36 9.48
C THR A 399 6.49 18.93 10.88
N ARG A 400 5.46 18.38 11.52
CA ARG A 400 4.99 18.76 12.86
C ARG A 400 4.79 17.51 13.71
N THR A 401 5.54 17.43 14.82
CA THR A 401 5.41 16.37 15.82
C THR A 401 4.47 16.78 16.95
N ARG A 402 3.75 15.80 17.51
CA ARG A 402 3.04 15.86 18.78
C ARG A 402 3.13 14.49 19.46
N PRO A 403 3.28 14.40 20.79
CA PRO A 403 3.02 13.15 21.49
C PRO A 403 1.61 12.64 21.14
N GLY A 404 1.44 11.33 21.00
CA GLY A 404 0.13 10.70 20.97
C GLY A 404 -0.62 10.91 22.29
N PRO A 405 -1.96 10.76 22.27
CA PRO A 405 -2.79 10.82 23.47
C PRO A 405 -2.58 9.61 24.41
#